data_AF-A0A1H7P0Y5-F1
#
_entry.id   AF-A0A1H7P0Y5-F1
#
_cell.length_a   1.000
_cell.length_b   1.000
_cell.length_c   1.000
_cell.angle_alpha   90.00
_cell.angle_beta   90.00
_cell.angle_gamma   90.00
#
_symmetry.space_group_name_H-M   'P 1'
#
loop_
_entity.id
_entity.type
_entity.pdbx_description
1 polymer ?
#
loop_
_entity_poly.entity_id
_entity_poly.type
_entity_poly.pdbx_seq_one_letter_code
_entity_poly.pdbx_strand_id
1 'polypeptide(L)'
;MEERLTTSIVLYGQIEPNNINQWNDFYHISKEIITSLNFKPNYIGISGDSFQGGKLRTLVRTEKKLLKSFEKAEYLESLEIYALPENFTIAAFDYNAYIARSKQVDFDHILATFTSEAYKDLDQERLVDLLRRFIVFESGEIFQLSNLESPQIYASKANALTAFKTLNILNEIT
;
A
#
# COMPACT_ATOMS: atom_id res chain seq x y z
N MET A 1 18.58 -8.52 7.58
CA MET A 1 17.21 -8.86 7.16
C MET A 1 17.24 -10.30 6.68
N GLU A 2 16.40 -11.14 7.26
CA GLU A 2 16.21 -12.51 6.77
C GLU A 2 15.36 -12.46 5.49
N GLU A 3 15.74 -13.25 4.49
CA GLU A 3 15.01 -13.31 3.24
C GLU A 3 13.68 -14.05 3.45
N ARG A 4 12.59 -13.43 3.01
CA ARG A 4 11.25 -14.03 3.03
C ARG A 4 10.47 -13.59 1.81
N LEU A 5 9.49 -14.39 1.42
CA LEU A 5 8.57 -14.04 0.35
C LEU A 5 7.45 -13.13 0.84
N THR A 6 7.11 -12.17 0.01
CA THR A 6 5.92 -11.35 0.12
C THR A 6 4.99 -11.66 -1.04
N THR A 7 3.67 -11.57 -0.79
CA THR A 7 2.65 -11.65 -1.85
C THR A 7 1.91 -10.32 -1.88
N SER A 8 1.74 -9.79 -3.09
CA SER A 8 1.20 -8.46 -3.34
C SER A 8 0.02 -8.53 -4.29
N ILE A 9 -0.95 -7.66 -4.07
CA ILE A 9 -2.00 -7.30 -5.03
C ILE A 9 -1.70 -5.87 -5.47
N VAL A 10 -1.51 -5.66 -6.77
CA VAL A 10 -1.47 -4.32 -7.36
C VAL A 10 -2.69 -4.13 -8.24
N LEU A 11 -3.35 -2.98 -8.10
CA LEU A 11 -4.41 -2.54 -8.98
C LEU A 11 -3.97 -1.22 -9.63
N TYR A 12 -4.08 -1.17 -10.94
CA TYR A 12 -3.83 -0.01 -11.79
C TYR A 12 -5.14 0.58 -12.28
N GLY A 13 -5.12 1.88 -12.56
CA GLY A 13 -6.28 2.60 -13.02
C GLY A 13 -6.12 4.09 -12.81
N GLN A 14 -7.21 4.78 -12.47
CA GLN A 14 -7.17 6.23 -12.18
C GLN A 14 -7.62 6.52 -10.75
N ILE A 15 -6.85 7.37 -10.06
CA ILE A 15 -7.17 7.86 -8.72
C ILE A 15 -7.60 9.32 -8.84
N GLU A 16 -8.78 9.64 -8.30
CA GLU A 16 -9.22 11.01 -8.12
C GLU A 16 -8.60 11.60 -6.84
N PRO A 17 -7.59 12.48 -6.93
CA PRO A 17 -6.88 12.92 -5.74
C PRO A 17 -7.70 13.88 -4.87
N ASN A 18 -8.68 14.57 -5.47
CA ASN A 18 -9.59 15.48 -4.77
C ASN A 18 -10.77 14.74 -4.10
N ASN A 19 -10.87 13.42 -4.23
CA ASN A 19 -11.93 12.63 -3.60
C ASN A 19 -11.55 12.25 -2.17
N ILE A 20 -11.67 13.21 -1.27
CA ILE A 20 -11.21 13.11 0.13
C ILE A 20 -11.95 12.04 0.93
N ASN A 21 -13.23 11.81 0.62
CA ASN A 21 -14.00 10.72 1.22
C ASN A 21 -13.38 9.36 0.88
N GLN A 22 -12.97 9.14 -0.38
CA GLN A 22 -12.26 7.90 -0.73
C GLN A 22 -10.91 7.76 -0.02
N TRP A 23 -10.17 8.85 0.17
CA TRP A 23 -8.91 8.80 0.93
C TRP A 23 -9.11 8.46 2.40
N ASN A 24 -10.15 9.03 3.02
CA ASN A 24 -10.52 8.74 4.39
C ASN A 24 -10.98 7.28 4.56
N ASP A 25 -11.87 6.82 3.68
CA ASP A 25 -12.34 5.44 3.68
C ASP A 25 -11.19 4.46 3.43
N PHE A 26 -10.30 4.76 2.47
CA PHE A 26 -9.11 3.95 2.19
C PHE A 26 -8.19 3.85 3.42
N TYR A 27 -7.99 4.96 4.15
CA TYR A 27 -7.21 4.98 5.38
C TYR A 27 -7.79 4.03 6.44
N HIS A 28 -9.10 4.13 6.71
CA HIS A 28 -9.76 3.30 7.71
C HIS A 28 -9.75 1.82 7.33
N ILE A 29 -10.10 1.51 6.08
CA ILE A 29 -10.12 0.16 5.55
C ILE A 29 -8.73 -0.48 5.54
N SER A 30 -7.68 0.28 5.20
CA SER A 30 -6.30 -0.22 5.27
C SER A 30 -5.91 -0.65 6.69
N LYS A 31 -6.32 0.12 7.70
CA LYS A 31 -6.11 -0.25 9.12
C LYS A 31 -6.89 -1.49 9.51
N GLU A 32 -8.14 -1.61 9.07
CA GLU A 32 -8.98 -2.78 9.33
C GLU A 32 -8.41 -4.06 8.72
N ILE A 33 -7.96 -4.02 7.45
CA ILE A 33 -7.30 -5.15 6.80
C ILE A 33 -6.10 -5.61 7.62
N ILE A 34 -5.18 -4.68 7.94
CA ILE A 34 -3.97 -5.00 8.71
C ILE A 34 -4.32 -5.57 10.09
N THR A 35 -5.34 -5.00 10.76
CA THR A 35 -5.77 -5.46 12.08
C THR A 35 -6.42 -6.84 12.03
N SER A 36 -7.14 -7.17 10.96
CA SER A 36 -7.76 -8.49 10.75
C SER A 36 -6.74 -9.63 10.66
N LEU A 37 -5.50 -9.30 10.28
CA LEU A 37 -4.34 -10.20 10.25
C LEU A 37 -3.59 -10.27 11.59
N ASN A 38 -4.16 -9.74 12.68
CA ASN A 38 -3.53 -9.61 13.99
C ASN A 38 -2.25 -8.77 13.99
N PHE A 39 -2.05 -7.92 12.98
CA PHE A 39 -0.97 -6.94 12.97
C PHE A 39 -1.45 -5.58 13.48
N LYS A 40 -0.53 -4.80 14.04
CA LYS A 40 -0.81 -3.44 14.48
C LYS A 40 -0.32 -2.43 13.44
N PRO A 41 -1.21 -1.66 12.79
CA PRO A 41 -0.80 -0.51 12.00
C PRO A 41 -0.01 0.47 12.88
N ASN A 42 1.22 0.80 12.52
CA ASN A 42 2.13 1.56 13.39
C ASN A 42 2.90 2.67 12.70
N TYR A 43 3.08 2.63 11.38
CA TYR A 43 3.68 3.70 10.60
C TYR A 43 2.81 4.12 9.43
N ILE A 44 3.03 5.34 8.97
CA ILE A 44 2.28 5.98 7.89
C ILE A 44 3.19 6.86 7.03
N GLY A 45 3.04 6.76 5.72
CA GLY A 45 3.60 7.68 4.72
C GLY A 45 2.45 8.48 4.08
N ILE A 46 2.65 9.78 3.90
CA ILE A 46 1.63 10.67 3.31
C ILE A 46 2.33 11.73 2.48
N SER A 47 1.82 11.98 1.27
CA SER A 47 2.22 13.10 0.41
C SER A 47 0.98 13.90 0.00
N GLY A 48 1.08 15.22 0.03
CA GLY A 48 0.00 16.16 -0.27
C GLY A 48 0.25 17.53 0.33
N ASP A 49 -0.77 18.41 0.34
CA ASP A 49 -0.63 19.83 0.71
C ASP A 49 0.07 20.03 2.07
N SER A 50 -0.45 19.37 3.10
CA SER A 50 0.10 19.46 4.47
C SER A 50 1.24 18.48 4.75
N PHE A 51 1.62 17.65 3.78
CA PHE A 51 2.52 16.51 3.96
C PHE A 51 3.65 16.54 2.93
N GLN A 52 4.70 17.28 3.26
CA GLN A 52 5.86 17.39 2.37
C GLN A 52 6.77 16.15 2.45
N GLY A 53 6.98 15.52 1.29
CA GLY A 53 8.07 14.59 1.02
C GLY A 53 7.84 13.15 1.49
N GLY A 54 6.59 12.68 1.60
CA GLY A 54 6.28 11.25 1.80
C GLY A 54 6.91 10.62 3.04
N LYS A 55 7.41 11.41 4.00
CA LYS A 55 8.26 10.91 5.08
C LYS A 55 7.47 9.94 5.94
N LEU A 56 8.03 8.76 6.14
CA LEU A 56 7.50 7.77 7.06
C LEU A 56 7.48 8.31 8.49
N ARG A 57 6.32 8.22 9.14
CA ARG A 57 6.09 8.70 10.51
C ARG A 57 5.35 7.63 11.32
N THR A 58 5.43 7.73 12.63
CA THR A 58 4.57 6.88 13.48
C THR A 58 3.11 7.29 13.29
N LEU A 59 2.23 6.29 13.15
CA LEU A 59 0.81 6.48 12.86
C LEU A 59 0.13 7.29 13.96
N VAL A 60 0.31 6.91 15.21
CA VAL A 60 -0.32 7.55 16.38
C VAL A 60 -0.02 9.05 16.46
N ARG A 61 1.18 9.48 16.08
CA ARG A 61 1.57 10.91 16.12
C ARG A 61 1.00 11.71 14.95
N THR A 62 0.68 11.04 13.85
CA THR A 62 0.32 11.70 12.57
C THR A 62 -1.19 11.62 12.30
N GLU A 63 -1.89 10.64 12.86
CA GLU A 63 -3.32 10.38 12.65
C GLU A 63 -4.19 11.62 12.90
N LYS A 64 -4.01 12.32 14.02
CA LYS A 64 -4.77 13.55 14.29
C LYS A 64 -4.58 14.62 13.22
N LYS A 65 -3.39 14.71 12.61
CA LYS A 65 -3.11 15.67 11.54
C LYS A 65 -3.76 15.23 10.23
N LEU A 66 -3.72 13.93 9.92
CA LEU A 66 -4.40 13.36 8.75
C LEU A 66 -5.92 13.54 8.81
N LEU A 67 -6.55 13.26 9.94
CA LEU A 67 -8.00 13.43 10.07
C LEU A 67 -8.41 14.89 9.85
N LYS A 68 -7.61 15.85 10.34
CA LYS A 68 -7.83 17.28 10.07
C LYS A 68 -7.62 17.68 8.61
N SER A 69 -6.72 17.02 7.88
CA SER A 69 -6.56 17.30 6.44
C SER A 69 -7.77 16.83 5.66
N PHE A 70 -8.40 15.72 6.07
CA PHE A 70 -9.67 15.28 5.49
C PHE A 70 -10.80 16.30 5.74
N GLU A 71 -10.95 16.81 6.96
CA GLU A 71 -11.96 17.84 7.31
C GLU A 71 -11.82 19.11 6.46
N LYS A 72 -10.59 19.47 6.09
CA LYS A 72 -10.28 20.65 5.28
C LYS A 72 -10.31 20.40 3.78
N ALA A 73 -10.60 19.17 3.37
CA ALA A 73 -10.51 18.71 1.99
C ALA A 73 -9.15 19.01 1.31
N GLU A 74 -8.05 18.86 2.06
CA GLU A 74 -6.69 19.07 1.53
C GLU A 74 -6.32 17.97 0.52
N TYR A 75 -5.61 18.35 -0.54
CA TYR A 75 -5.19 17.45 -1.60
C TYR A 75 -4.17 16.41 -1.10
N LEU A 76 -4.33 15.16 -1.55
CA LEU A 76 -3.44 14.04 -1.27
C LEU A 76 -2.99 13.34 -2.55
N GLU A 77 -1.70 13.01 -2.59
CA GLU A 77 -1.06 12.27 -3.68
C GLU A 77 -0.86 10.81 -3.29
N SER A 78 -0.40 10.56 -2.06
CA SER A 78 -0.19 9.21 -1.58
C SER A 78 -0.54 9.05 -0.12
N LEU A 79 -1.01 7.86 0.21
CA LEU A 79 -1.23 7.39 1.56
C LEU A 79 -0.74 5.95 1.67
N GLU A 80 0.12 5.70 2.64
CA GLU A 80 0.77 4.43 2.87
C GLU A 80 0.65 4.02 4.33
N ILE A 81 0.17 2.82 4.61
CA ILE A 81 0.00 2.28 5.96
C ILE A 81 0.87 1.04 6.12
N TYR A 82 1.64 1.01 7.21
CA TYR A 82 2.57 -0.07 7.50
C TYR A 82 2.23 -0.74 8.83
N ALA A 83 2.42 -2.05 8.88
CA ALA A 83 2.67 -2.81 10.09
C ALA A 83 4.11 -3.31 10.07
N LEU A 84 5.00 -2.56 10.72
CA LEU A 84 6.41 -2.95 10.90
C LEU A 84 6.59 -3.81 12.17
N PRO A 85 7.41 -4.86 12.15
CA PRO A 85 7.79 -5.58 13.37
C PRO A 85 8.63 -4.67 14.28
N GLU A 86 8.70 -4.94 15.59
CA GLU A 86 9.40 -4.08 16.56
C GLU A 86 10.90 -3.90 16.25
N ASN A 87 11.52 -4.89 15.60
CA ASN A 87 12.94 -4.94 15.26
C ASN A 87 13.22 -4.64 13.78
N PHE A 88 12.33 -3.92 13.08
CA PHE A 88 12.56 -3.55 11.68
C PHE A 88 13.81 -2.68 11.52
N THR A 89 14.54 -2.86 10.41
CA THR A 89 15.72 -2.06 10.05
C THR A 89 15.40 -1.07 8.93
N ILE A 90 14.72 -1.53 7.88
CA ILE A 90 14.36 -0.75 6.70
C ILE A 90 12.88 -0.94 6.39
N ALA A 91 12.09 0.10 6.63
CA ALA A 91 10.63 0.04 6.50
C ALA A 91 10.14 -0.38 5.11
N ALA A 92 10.89 -0.09 4.04
CA ALA A 92 10.53 -0.45 2.67
C ALA A 92 10.57 -1.98 2.39
N PHE A 93 11.14 -2.76 3.30
CA PHE A 93 11.42 -4.20 3.11
C PHE A 93 10.97 -5.07 4.30
N ASP A 94 10.97 -4.52 5.52
CA ASP A 94 10.74 -5.31 6.74
C ASP A 94 9.27 -5.40 7.19
N TYR A 95 8.31 -4.83 6.45
CA TYR A 95 6.90 -4.83 6.86
C TYR A 95 6.27 -6.23 6.89
N ASN A 96 5.40 -6.46 7.86
CA ASN A 96 4.50 -7.62 7.88
C ASN A 96 3.29 -7.39 6.96
N ALA A 97 2.82 -6.15 6.89
CA ALA A 97 1.79 -5.69 5.98
C ALA A 97 2.07 -4.24 5.55
N TYR A 98 1.81 -3.94 4.29
CA TYR A 98 1.95 -2.63 3.67
C TYR A 98 0.78 -2.41 2.71
N ILE A 99 0.06 -1.31 2.87
CA ILE A 99 -1.04 -0.95 1.98
C ILE A 99 -0.86 0.50 1.55
N ALA A 100 -0.85 0.75 0.25
CA ALA A 100 -0.61 2.05 -0.34
C ALA A 100 -1.63 2.37 -1.43
N ARG A 101 -1.99 3.64 -1.50
CA ARG A 101 -2.71 4.24 -2.62
C ARG A 101 -1.90 5.43 -3.07
N SER A 102 -1.53 5.44 -4.34
CA SER A 102 -0.61 6.43 -4.88
C SER A 102 -1.10 6.95 -6.22
N LYS A 103 -1.44 8.23 -6.25
CA LYS A 103 -1.53 9.05 -7.44
C LYS A 103 -0.10 9.34 -7.91
N GLN A 104 0.25 8.91 -9.11
CA GLN A 104 1.54 9.21 -9.74
C GLN A 104 1.30 9.95 -11.05
N VAL A 105 2.38 10.47 -11.65
CA VAL A 105 2.30 11.12 -12.97
C VAL A 105 1.92 10.10 -14.04
N ASP A 106 2.54 8.92 -13.99
CA ASP A 106 2.42 7.93 -15.06
C ASP A 106 1.50 6.75 -14.70
N PHE A 107 1.56 6.25 -13.46
CA PHE A 107 0.84 5.04 -13.05
C PHE A 107 0.24 5.16 -11.65
N ASP A 108 -1.00 5.63 -11.61
CA ASP A 108 -1.82 5.53 -10.40
C ASP A 108 -2.02 4.06 -10.05
N HIS A 109 -1.85 3.74 -8.76
CA HIS A 109 -2.01 2.37 -8.31
C HIS A 109 -2.42 2.28 -6.84
N ILE A 110 -3.02 1.14 -6.51
CA ILE A 110 -3.16 0.64 -5.15
C ILE A 110 -2.30 -0.61 -5.03
N LEU A 111 -1.51 -0.69 -3.97
CA LEU A 111 -0.68 -1.84 -3.66
C LEU A 111 -1.01 -2.33 -2.25
N ALA A 112 -1.28 -3.62 -2.10
CA ALA A 112 -1.39 -4.27 -0.81
C ALA A 112 -0.42 -5.46 -0.77
N THR A 113 0.58 -5.38 0.09
CA THR A 113 1.62 -6.38 0.25
C THR A 113 1.59 -6.95 1.66
N PHE A 114 1.71 -8.26 1.76
CA PHE A 114 1.77 -9.00 3.02
C PHE A 114 2.92 -9.99 2.95
N THR A 115 3.35 -10.52 4.11
CA THR A 115 4.13 -11.76 4.07
C THR A 115 3.31 -12.83 3.37
N SER A 116 3.97 -13.70 2.58
CA SER A 116 3.26 -14.77 1.88
C SER A 116 2.58 -15.76 2.82
N GLU A 117 2.95 -15.79 4.10
CA GLU A 117 2.26 -16.54 5.14
C GLU A 117 0.93 -15.87 5.51
N ALA A 118 0.95 -14.58 5.89
CA ALA A 118 -0.27 -13.85 6.24
C ALA A 118 -1.25 -13.72 5.07
N TYR A 119 -0.74 -13.66 3.83
CA TYR A 119 -1.56 -13.60 2.63
C TYR A 119 -2.47 -14.84 2.47
N LYS A 120 -2.03 -16.02 2.91
CA LYS A 120 -2.81 -17.26 2.79
C LYS A 120 -4.08 -17.25 3.63
N ASP A 121 -4.12 -16.44 4.68
CA ASP A 121 -5.25 -16.31 5.58
C ASP A 121 -6.28 -15.27 5.10
N LEU A 122 -5.98 -14.56 4.00
CA LEU A 122 -6.88 -13.56 3.40
C LEU A 122 -7.87 -14.20 2.42
N ASP A 123 -9.09 -13.68 2.45
CA ASP A 123 -10.04 -13.82 1.33
C ASP A 123 -9.59 -12.89 0.20
N GLN A 124 -8.92 -13.48 -0.80
CA GLN A 124 -8.24 -12.76 -1.88
C GLN A 124 -9.23 -12.04 -2.78
N GLU A 125 -10.34 -12.70 -3.15
CA GLU A 125 -11.38 -12.10 -4.00
C GLU A 125 -12.02 -10.90 -3.30
N ARG A 126 -12.39 -11.08 -2.02
CA ARG A 126 -12.96 -9.99 -1.21
C ARG A 126 -11.99 -8.82 -1.06
N LEU A 127 -10.69 -9.09 -0.90
CA LEU A 127 -9.69 -8.03 -0.80
C LEU A 127 -9.56 -7.25 -2.11
N VAL A 128 -9.50 -7.93 -3.26
CA VAL A 128 -9.47 -7.28 -4.58
C VAL A 128 -10.71 -6.39 -4.77
N ASP A 129 -11.90 -6.92 -4.51
CA ASP A 129 -13.16 -6.17 -4.65
C ASP A 129 -13.21 -4.94 -3.75
N LEU A 130 -12.71 -5.07 -2.53
CA LEU A 130 -12.65 -3.99 -1.58
C LEU A 130 -11.65 -2.90 -2.02
N LEU A 131 -10.46 -3.27 -2.52
CA LEU A 131 -9.46 -2.33 -3.01
C LEU A 131 -9.90 -1.63 -4.31
N ARG A 132 -10.61 -2.33 -5.20
CA ARG A 132 -11.19 -1.78 -6.44
C ARG A 132 -12.10 -0.58 -6.20
N ARG A 133 -12.71 -0.45 -5.01
CA ARG A 133 -13.57 0.70 -4.67
C ARG A 133 -12.82 2.04 -4.60
N PHE A 134 -11.49 2.02 -4.52
CA PHE A 134 -10.67 3.21 -4.31
C PHE A 134 -9.85 3.61 -5.56
N ILE A 135 -10.10 2.95 -6.68
CA ILE A 135 -9.45 3.22 -7.96
C ILE A 135 -10.44 2.97 -9.10
N VAL A 136 -10.44 3.82 -10.13
CA VAL A 136 -11.14 3.50 -11.39
C VAL A 136 -10.32 2.42 -12.08
N PHE A 137 -10.64 1.16 -11.79
CA PHE A 137 -9.84 -0.01 -12.12
C PHE A 137 -9.70 -0.21 -13.64
N GLU A 138 -8.48 -0.52 -14.08
CA GLU A 138 -8.14 -0.84 -15.48
C GLU A 138 -7.48 -2.21 -15.61
N SER A 139 -6.54 -2.53 -14.72
CA SER A 139 -5.87 -3.83 -14.68
C SER A 139 -5.27 -4.07 -13.29
N GLY A 140 -4.83 -5.29 -13.01
CA GLY A 140 -4.11 -5.58 -11.78
C GLY A 140 -3.41 -6.93 -11.84
N GLU A 141 -2.59 -7.20 -10.85
CA GLU A 141 -1.79 -8.41 -10.76
C GLU A 141 -1.70 -8.87 -9.31
N ILE A 142 -1.63 -10.18 -9.12
CA ILE A 142 -1.18 -10.82 -7.88
C ILE A 142 0.21 -11.38 -8.17
N PHE A 143 1.20 -10.96 -7.40
CA PHE A 143 2.59 -11.36 -7.63
C PHE A 143 3.35 -11.57 -6.33
N GLN A 144 4.49 -12.26 -6.43
CA GLN A 144 5.41 -12.48 -5.34
C GLN A 144 6.77 -11.85 -5.63
N LEU A 145 7.40 -11.38 -4.56
CA LEU A 145 8.79 -10.93 -4.52
C LEU A 145 9.42 -11.36 -3.20
N SER A 146 10.73 -11.61 -3.24
CA SER A 146 11.59 -11.55 -2.05
C SER A 146 11.47 -10.17 -1.42
N ASN A 147 11.43 -10.11 -0.09
CA ASN A 147 11.45 -8.85 0.65
C ASN A 147 12.73 -8.03 0.44
N LEU A 148 13.75 -8.57 -0.22
CA LEU A 148 14.94 -7.83 -0.65
C LEU A 148 14.69 -6.96 -1.89
N GLU A 149 13.57 -7.19 -2.58
CA GLU A 149 13.08 -6.40 -3.71
C GLU A 149 11.85 -5.60 -3.27
N SER A 150 11.59 -4.44 -3.86
CA SER A 150 10.49 -3.57 -3.42
C SER A 150 9.25 -3.73 -4.31
N PRO A 151 8.14 -4.29 -3.79
CA PRO A 151 6.84 -4.29 -4.47
C PRO A 151 6.38 -2.89 -4.89
N GLN A 152 6.68 -1.84 -4.12
CA GLN A 152 6.32 -0.46 -4.46
C GLN A 152 7.08 0.05 -5.70
N ILE A 153 8.35 -0.32 -5.86
CA ILE A 153 9.13 0.04 -7.06
C ILE A 153 8.62 -0.72 -8.29
N TYR A 154 8.22 -1.99 -8.11
CA TYR A 154 7.56 -2.76 -9.17
C TYR A 154 6.23 -2.14 -9.58
N ALA A 155 5.36 -1.89 -8.59
CA ALA A 155 4.03 -1.33 -8.79
C ALA A 155 4.08 0.04 -9.48
N SER A 156 4.98 0.93 -9.06
CA SER A 156 5.16 2.24 -9.69
C SER A 156 5.77 2.20 -11.10
N LYS A 157 6.21 1.02 -11.58
CA LYS A 157 6.92 0.83 -12.85
C LYS A 157 8.18 1.70 -12.98
N ALA A 158 8.79 2.06 -11.84
CA ALA A 158 9.96 2.92 -11.81
C ALA A 158 11.20 2.25 -12.41
N ASN A 159 11.25 0.91 -12.41
CA ASN A 159 12.33 0.11 -12.97
C ASN A 159 11.82 -0.86 -14.03
N ALA A 160 12.70 -1.26 -14.96
CA ALA A 160 12.41 -2.32 -15.91
C ALA A 160 12.20 -3.68 -15.21
N LEU A 161 11.38 -4.56 -15.82
CA LEU A 161 11.07 -5.89 -15.28
C LEU A 161 12.32 -6.73 -14.96
N THR A 162 13.38 -6.60 -15.76
CA THR A 162 14.66 -7.30 -15.55
C THR A 162 15.38 -6.95 -14.25
N ALA A 163 14.96 -5.88 -13.57
CA ALA A 163 15.48 -5.50 -12.26
C ALA A 163 14.95 -6.38 -11.12
N PHE A 164 13.84 -7.11 -11.33
CA PHE A 164 13.18 -7.92 -10.31
C PHE A 164 13.46 -9.41 -10.57
N LYS A 165 14.45 -9.95 -9.88
CA LYS A 165 14.97 -11.31 -10.09
C LYS A 165 14.05 -12.38 -9.52
N THR A 166 13.27 -12.05 -8.49
CA THR A 166 12.39 -13.00 -7.79
C THR A 166 10.92 -12.80 -8.14
N LEU A 167 10.62 -11.93 -9.11
CA LEU A 167 9.26 -11.67 -9.55
C LEU A 167 8.60 -12.94 -10.05
N ASN A 168 7.46 -13.28 -9.45
CA ASN A 168 6.62 -14.37 -9.88
C ASN A 168 5.17 -13.89 -9.91
N ILE A 169 4.63 -13.69 -11.11
CA ILE A 169 3.22 -13.31 -11.31
C ILE A 169 2.36 -14.56 -11.13
N LEU A 170 1.45 -14.52 -10.16
CA LEU A 170 0.57 -15.62 -9.81
C LEU A 170 -0.76 -15.55 -10.57
N ASN A 171 -1.29 -14.34 -10.75
CA ASN A 171 -2.56 -14.12 -11.41
C ASN A 171 -2.66 -12.71 -12.01
N GLU A 172 -3.32 -12.61 -13.15
CA GLU A 172 -3.75 -11.35 -13.74
C GLU A 172 -5.17 -11.03 -13.26
N ILE A 173 -5.44 -9.77 -12.96
CA ILE A 173 -6.74 -9.26 -12.55
C ILE A 173 -7.26 -8.39 -13.69
N THR A 174 -8.41 -8.77 -14.23
CA THR A 174 -9.10 -8.06 -15.33
C THR A 174 -10.52 -7.69 -14.94
#